data_AF-A0A6F8TD24-F1
#
_entry.id   AF-A0A6F8TD24-F1
#
_cell.length_a   1.000
_cell.length_b   1.000
_cell.length_c   1.000
_cell.angle_alpha   90.00
_cell.angle_beta   90.00
_cell.angle_gamma   90.00
#
_symmetry.space_group_name_H-M   'P 1'
#
loop_
_entity.id
_entity.type
_entity.pdbx_description
1 polymer ?
#
loop_
_entity_poly.entity_id
_entity_poly.type
_entity_poly.pdbx_seq_one_letter_code
_entity_poly.pdbx_strand_id
1 'polypeptide(L)'
;MQYLFLPLQFIGKAVSAALFGILLLIAFALTASMGSHEYMGFYRYDYLLIYALIIQICLLYLKLESWAEAKVIALFHVMAMAMEIFLTHPAIASWQYPQPAVFKILTVPLFAGFMYSAVGSFFARSIRLLQVSFEKLPSFGSMLLLAFFSYINFMSKFFVPDIRYILFAISVFIFGKQNFISN
;
A
#
# COMPACT_ATOMS: atom_id res chain seq x y z
N MET A 1 34.02 -5.53 -14.10
CA MET A 1 33.11 -6.27 -13.20
C MET A 1 32.34 -5.38 -12.22
N GLN A 2 32.93 -4.34 -11.64
CA GLN A 2 32.30 -3.49 -10.63
C GLN A 2 31.07 -2.69 -11.13
N TYR A 3 31.05 -2.27 -12.40
CA TYR A 3 29.94 -1.54 -13.04
C TYR A 3 28.64 -2.36 -13.20
N LEU A 4 28.71 -3.69 -13.21
CA LEU A 4 27.55 -4.59 -13.29
C LEU A 4 27.07 -5.03 -11.90
N PHE A 5 27.96 -5.03 -10.91
CA PHE A 5 27.66 -5.52 -9.56
C PHE A 5 26.75 -4.57 -8.78
N LEU A 6 26.99 -3.26 -8.89
CA LEU A 6 26.19 -2.23 -8.23
C LEU A 6 24.70 -2.23 -8.66
N PRO A 7 24.35 -2.20 -9.96
CA PRO A 7 22.94 -2.25 -10.37
C PRO A 7 22.27 -3.57 -9.99
N LEU A 8 22.99 -4.70 -10.03
CA LEU A 8 22.44 -6.00 -9.65
C LEU A 8 22.09 -6.06 -8.15
N GLN A 9 22.96 -5.52 -7.30
CA GLN A 9 22.69 -5.41 -5.86
C GLN A 9 21.53 -4.48 -5.55
N PHE A 10 21.43 -3.35 -6.24
CA PHE A 10 20.30 -2.43 -6.11
C PHE A 10 18.99 -3.12 -6.46
N ILE A 11 18.93 -3.81 -7.61
CA ILE A 11 17.75 -4.58 -8.04
C ILE A 11 17.42 -5.66 -7.01
N GLY A 12 18.42 -6.40 -6.51
CA GLY A 12 18.20 -7.43 -5.48
C GLY A 12 17.57 -6.86 -4.21
N LYS A 13 18.02 -5.69 -3.75
CA LYS A 13 17.43 -4.98 -2.59
C LYS A 13 16.03 -4.47 -2.89
N ALA A 14 15.78 -3.93 -4.08
CA ALA A 14 14.46 -3.45 -4.49
C ALA A 14 13.44 -4.60 -4.60
N VAL A 15 13.82 -5.72 -5.22
CA VAL A 15 13.00 -6.94 -5.28
C VAL A 15 12.77 -7.48 -3.88
N SER A 16 13.81 -7.52 -3.04
CA SER A 16 13.67 -7.92 -1.64
C SER A 16 12.67 -7.01 -0.92
N ALA A 17 12.74 -5.69 -1.07
CA ALA A 17 11.79 -4.74 -0.48
C ALA A 17 10.35 -4.97 -0.97
N ALA A 18 10.18 -5.34 -2.25
CA ALA A 18 8.89 -5.61 -2.87
C ALA A 18 8.33 -7.02 -2.57
N LEU A 19 9.07 -7.88 -1.85
CA LEU A 19 8.72 -9.29 -1.64
C LEU A 19 7.28 -9.52 -1.20
N PHE A 20 6.77 -8.76 -0.22
CA PHE A 20 5.38 -8.87 0.23
C PHE A 20 4.39 -8.66 -0.94
N GLY A 21 4.56 -7.55 -1.67
CA GLY A 21 3.70 -7.23 -2.81
C GLY A 21 3.83 -8.20 -3.98
N ILE A 22 5.05 -8.67 -4.28
CA ILE A 22 5.28 -9.67 -5.33
C ILE A 22 4.55 -10.98 -5.01
N LEU A 23 4.71 -11.50 -3.78
CA LEU A 23 4.04 -12.73 -3.36
C LEU A 23 2.52 -12.57 -3.39
N LEU A 24 2.01 -11.43 -2.90
CA LEU A 24 0.59 -11.12 -2.91
C LEU A 24 0.03 -11.05 -4.33
N LEU A 25 0.76 -10.40 -5.26
CA LEU A 25 0.37 -10.28 -6.66
C LEU A 25 0.36 -11.65 -7.36
N ILE A 26 1.36 -12.49 -7.10
CA ILE A 26 1.41 -13.86 -7.61
C ILE A 26 0.18 -14.64 -7.14
N ALA A 27 -0.13 -14.62 -5.85
CA ALA A 27 -1.32 -15.30 -5.33
C ALA A 27 -2.62 -14.74 -5.92
N PHE A 28 -2.72 -13.41 -6.07
CA PHE A 28 -3.87 -12.79 -6.72
C PHE A 28 -4.05 -13.26 -8.16
N ALA A 29 -2.97 -13.36 -8.94
CA ALA A 29 -2.99 -13.81 -10.32
C ALA A 29 -3.32 -15.32 -10.43
N LEU A 30 -2.67 -16.16 -9.62
CA LEU A 30 -2.90 -17.62 -9.64
C LEU A 30 -4.32 -18.01 -9.21
N THR A 31 -4.94 -17.21 -8.35
CA THR A 31 -6.31 -17.45 -7.88
C THR A 31 -7.38 -16.81 -8.77
N ALA A 32 -7.01 -16.15 -9.88
CA ALA A 32 -7.96 -15.42 -10.72
C ALA A 32 -9.12 -16.29 -11.25
N SER A 33 -8.85 -17.56 -11.55
CA SER A 33 -9.84 -18.53 -12.05
C SER A 33 -10.86 -18.99 -11.00
N MET A 34 -10.64 -18.74 -9.70
CA MET A 34 -11.57 -19.14 -8.64
C MET A 34 -12.93 -18.40 -8.73
N GLY A 35 -12.95 -17.21 -9.35
CA GLY A 35 -14.19 -16.46 -9.57
C GLY A 35 -14.99 -16.23 -8.28
N SER A 36 -16.29 -16.50 -8.34
CA SER A 36 -17.22 -16.42 -7.20
C SER A 36 -17.52 -17.79 -6.58
N HIS A 37 -16.76 -18.83 -6.93
CA HIS A 37 -16.96 -20.16 -6.38
C HIS A 37 -16.56 -20.20 -4.91
N GLU A 38 -17.39 -20.86 -4.12
CA GLU A 38 -17.10 -21.15 -2.72
C GLU A 38 -16.22 -22.40 -2.64
N TYR A 39 -15.20 -22.35 -1.78
CA TYR A 39 -14.38 -23.48 -1.42
C TYR A 39 -14.36 -23.56 0.11
N MET A 40 -14.76 -24.71 0.67
CA MET A 40 -14.70 -24.97 2.12
C MET A 40 -15.29 -23.84 3.01
N GLY A 41 -16.38 -23.19 2.59
CA GLY A 41 -17.00 -22.09 3.34
C GLY A 41 -16.40 -20.70 3.13
N PHE A 42 -15.42 -20.56 2.24
CA PHE A 42 -14.71 -19.30 1.95
C PHE A 42 -14.67 -18.99 0.46
N TYR A 43 -14.49 -17.71 0.13
CA TYR A 43 -14.34 -17.24 -1.25
C TYR A 43 -12.92 -16.76 -1.54
N ARG A 44 -12.62 -16.48 -2.81
CA ARG A 44 -11.29 -16.07 -3.28
C ARG A 44 -10.66 -14.98 -2.41
N TYR A 45 -11.40 -13.93 -2.06
CA TYR A 45 -10.87 -12.83 -1.25
C TYR A 45 -10.51 -13.24 0.19
N ASP A 46 -11.22 -14.22 0.75
CA ASP A 46 -10.92 -14.74 2.09
C ASP A 46 -9.61 -15.54 2.09
N TYR A 47 -9.38 -16.37 1.07
CA TYR A 47 -8.11 -17.07 0.90
C TYR A 47 -6.94 -16.12 0.68
N LEU A 48 -7.15 -15.06 -0.10
CA LEU A 48 -6.14 -14.02 -0.31
C LEU A 48 -5.84 -13.24 0.98
N LEU A 49 -6.86 -12.97 1.82
CA LEU A 49 -6.67 -12.40 3.15
C LEU A 49 -5.81 -13.31 4.04
N ILE A 50 -6.16 -14.59 4.14
CA ILE A 50 -5.42 -15.57 4.94
C ILE A 50 -3.97 -15.66 4.44
N TYR A 51 -3.77 -15.73 3.13
CA TYR A 51 -2.44 -15.76 2.53
C TYR A 51 -1.63 -14.49 2.85
N ALA A 52 -2.24 -13.30 2.75
CA ALA A 52 -1.59 -12.05 3.11
C ALA A 52 -1.12 -12.03 4.57
N LEU A 53 -1.96 -12.52 5.49
CA LEU A 53 -1.62 -12.66 6.91
C LEU A 53 -0.48 -13.64 7.13
N ILE A 54 -0.48 -14.78 6.43
CA ILE A 54 0.61 -15.76 6.50
C ILE A 54 1.92 -15.13 6.03
N ILE A 55 1.94 -14.44 4.89
CA ILE A 55 3.15 -13.75 4.41
C ILE A 55 3.61 -12.74 5.46
N GLN A 56 2.71 -11.89 5.97
CA GLN A 56 3.03 -10.87 6.96
C GLN A 56 3.69 -11.47 8.21
N ILE A 57 3.11 -12.54 8.75
CA ILE A 57 3.64 -13.26 9.91
C ILE A 57 5.00 -13.88 9.58
N CYS A 58 5.15 -14.52 8.42
CA CYS A 58 6.41 -15.11 7.98
C CYS A 58 7.52 -14.06 7.83
N LEU A 59 7.24 -12.89 7.24
CA LEU A 59 8.25 -11.84 7.10
C LEU A 59 8.72 -11.30 8.45
N LEU A 60 7.83 -11.18 9.43
CA LEU A 60 8.19 -10.79 10.79
C LEU A 60 8.97 -11.89 11.52
N TYR A 61 8.49 -13.13 11.44
CA TYR A 61 9.12 -14.29 12.09
C TYR A 61 10.54 -14.54 11.55
N LEU A 62 10.72 -14.46 10.23
CA LEU A 62 12.01 -14.58 9.56
C LEU A 62 12.88 -13.32 9.70
N LYS A 63 12.40 -12.29 10.42
CA LYS A 63 13.08 -10.99 10.64
C LYS A 63 13.46 -10.27 9.35
N LEU A 64 12.74 -10.55 8.26
CA LEU A 64 12.84 -9.81 7.00
C LEU A 64 12.14 -8.46 7.12
N GLU A 65 11.19 -8.36 8.06
CA GLU A 65 10.47 -7.16 8.44
C GLU A 65 10.53 -6.93 9.96
N SER A 66 10.48 -5.67 10.35
CA SER A 66 10.49 -5.16 11.72
C SER A 66 9.09 -4.78 12.21
N TRP A 67 8.92 -4.69 13.52
CA TRP A 67 7.66 -4.22 14.12
C TRP A 67 7.30 -2.77 13.74
N ALA A 68 8.29 -1.93 13.45
CA ALA A 68 8.04 -0.57 12.97
C ALA A 68 7.42 -0.60 11.55
N GLU A 69 7.94 -1.46 10.67
CA GLU A 69 7.39 -1.67 9.33
C GLU A 69 5.98 -2.28 9.40
N ALA A 70 5.73 -3.25 10.29
CA ALA A 70 4.39 -3.80 10.49
C ALA A 70 3.35 -2.75 10.92
N LYS A 71 3.73 -1.77 11.75
CA LYS A 71 2.84 -0.65 12.11
C LYS A 71 2.49 0.21 10.90
N VAL A 72 3.44 0.44 10.00
CA VAL A 72 3.19 1.16 8.74
C VAL A 72 2.20 0.37 7.86
N ILE A 73 2.40 -0.94 7.73
CA ILE A 73 1.49 -1.83 6.98
C ILE A 73 0.08 -1.80 7.54
N ALA A 74 -0.06 -1.86 8.87
CA ALA A 74 -1.35 -1.75 9.55
C ALA A 74 -2.01 -0.39 9.31
N LEU A 75 -1.26 0.72 9.36
CA LEU A 75 -1.77 2.05 9.05
C LEU A 75 -2.28 2.12 7.60
N PHE A 76 -1.51 1.63 6.63
CA PHE A 76 -1.93 1.57 5.23
C PHE A 76 -3.18 0.71 5.06
N HIS A 77 -3.30 -0.40 5.80
CA HIS A 77 -4.47 -1.26 5.76
C HIS A 77 -5.73 -0.49 6.19
N VAL A 78 -5.66 0.20 7.33
CA VAL A 78 -6.79 0.97 7.88
C VAL A 78 -7.19 2.11 6.93
N MET A 79 -6.20 2.89 6.45
CA MET A 79 -6.45 4.01 5.55
C MET A 79 -7.06 3.55 4.21
N ALA A 80 -6.63 2.39 3.71
CA ALA A 80 -7.18 1.78 2.51
C ALA A 80 -8.60 1.26 2.73
N MET A 81 -8.86 0.56 3.84
CA MET A 81 -10.20 0.08 4.16
C MET A 81 -11.20 1.24 4.29
N ALA A 82 -10.82 2.32 4.96
CA ALA A 82 -11.67 3.51 5.07
C ALA A 82 -11.99 4.12 3.70
N MET A 83 -10.98 4.22 2.84
CA MET A 83 -11.12 4.73 1.47
C MET A 83 -12.05 3.84 0.64
N GLU A 84 -11.84 2.53 0.68
CA GLU A 84 -12.61 1.55 -0.08
C GLU A 84 -14.06 1.48 0.35
N ILE A 85 -14.32 1.55 1.66
CA ILE A 85 -15.67 1.57 2.20
C ILE A 85 -16.43 2.79 1.69
N PHE A 86 -15.77 3.95 1.65
CA PHE A 86 -16.36 5.17 1.14
C PHE A 86 -16.61 5.10 -0.38
N LEU A 87 -15.61 4.70 -1.17
CA LEU A 87 -15.70 4.70 -2.63
C LEU A 87 -16.69 3.67 -3.17
N THR A 88 -16.84 2.54 -2.49
CA THR A 88 -17.77 1.47 -2.89
C THR A 88 -19.16 1.62 -2.27
N HIS A 89 -19.37 2.65 -1.43
CA HIS A 89 -20.69 2.92 -0.85
C HIS A 89 -21.73 3.15 -1.96
N PRO A 90 -22.96 2.61 -1.87
CA PRO A 90 -23.97 2.72 -2.94
C PRO A 90 -24.31 4.14 -3.38
N ALA A 91 -24.20 5.13 -2.48
CA ALA A 91 -24.43 6.54 -2.81
C ALA A 91 -23.28 7.20 -3.61
N ILE A 92 -22.05 6.66 -3.52
CA ILE A 92 -20.88 7.13 -4.28
C ILE A 92 -20.73 6.29 -5.55
N ALA A 93 -20.83 4.97 -5.42
CA ALA A 93 -20.74 3.98 -6.48
C ALA A 93 -19.55 4.20 -7.43
N SER A 94 -18.40 4.63 -6.88
CA SER A 94 -17.22 4.89 -7.71
C SER A 94 -16.68 3.61 -8.36
N TRP A 95 -16.81 2.48 -7.65
CA TRP A 95 -16.56 1.14 -8.16
C TRP A 95 -17.12 0.09 -7.16
N GLN A 96 -17.01 -1.21 -7.47
CA GLN A 96 -17.52 -2.29 -6.61
C GLN A 96 -16.68 -3.56 -6.67
N TYR A 97 -16.68 -4.33 -5.57
CA TYR A 97 -16.12 -5.68 -5.53
C TYR A 97 -17.10 -6.69 -6.15
N PRO A 98 -16.77 -7.33 -7.28
CA PRO A 98 -17.70 -8.20 -8.00
C PRO A 98 -17.82 -9.61 -7.39
N GLN A 99 -16.84 -10.03 -6.59
CA GLN A 99 -16.78 -11.37 -6.01
C GLN A 99 -17.22 -11.34 -4.53
N PRO A 100 -17.85 -12.42 -4.05
CA PRO A 100 -18.22 -12.55 -2.64
C PRO A 100 -17.00 -12.69 -1.71
N ALA A 101 -17.21 -12.39 -0.43
CA ALA A 101 -16.28 -12.60 0.66
C ALA A 101 -17.05 -12.79 1.97
N VAL A 102 -16.51 -13.63 2.85
CA VAL A 102 -16.99 -13.81 4.23
C VAL A 102 -16.41 -12.71 5.12
N PHE A 103 -15.10 -12.49 5.06
CA PHE A 103 -14.39 -11.49 5.83
C PHE A 103 -14.43 -10.14 5.12
N LYS A 104 -15.49 -9.38 5.38
CA LYS A 104 -15.69 -8.04 4.81
C LYS A 104 -16.31 -7.08 5.81
N ILE A 105 -16.07 -5.79 5.61
CA ILE A 105 -16.80 -4.71 6.26
C ILE A 105 -17.69 -4.09 5.20
N LEU A 106 -19.00 -4.11 5.43
CA LEU A 106 -20.01 -3.72 4.44
C LEU A 106 -19.80 -4.49 3.13
N THR A 107 -19.46 -3.79 2.05
CA THR A 107 -19.21 -4.35 0.71
C THR A 107 -17.74 -4.67 0.45
N VAL A 108 -16.84 -4.33 1.37
CA VAL A 108 -15.39 -4.34 1.14
C VAL A 108 -14.71 -5.54 1.81
N PRO A 109 -14.14 -6.48 1.04
CA PRO A 109 -13.35 -7.58 1.60
C PRO A 109 -12.14 -7.04 2.37
N LEU A 110 -11.81 -7.64 3.52
CA LEU A 110 -10.65 -7.21 4.31
C LEU A 110 -9.32 -7.36 3.55
N PHE A 111 -9.26 -8.26 2.56
CA PHE A 111 -8.11 -8.38 1.65
C PHE A 111 -7.78 -7.07 0.93
N ALA A 112 -8.79 -6.23 0.64
CA ALA A 112 -8.62 -4.95 -0.04
C ALA A 112 -7.53 -4.09 0.58
N GLY A 113 -7.52 -3.99 1.93
CA GLY A 113 -6.52 -3.20 2.64
C GLY A 113 -5.09 -3.69 2.37
N PHE A 114 -4.88 -5.00 2.22
CA PHE A 114 -3.55 -5.56 1.97
C PHE A 114 -2.98 -5.22 0.59
N MET A 115 -3.82 -4.93 -0.40
CA MET A 115 -3.35 -4.44 -1.71
C MET A 115 -2.60 -3.10 -1.57
N TYR A 116 -3.03 -2.25 -0.64
CA TYR A 116 -2.39 -0.97 -0.33
C TYR A 116 -1.28 -1.13 0.72
N SER A 117 -1.45 -2.03 1.70
CA SER A 117 -0.39 -2.37 2.65
C SER A 117 0.88 -2.87 1.95
N ALA A 118 0.75 -3.54 0.80
CA ALA A 118 1.90 -3.94 -0.01
C ALA A 118 2.76 -2.74 -0.46
N VAL A 119 2.13 -1.61 -0.79
CA VAL A 119 2.82 -0.36 -1.12
C VAL A 119 3.53 0.21 0.12
N GLY A 120 2.85 0.24 1.27
CA GLY A 120 3.44 0.68 2.54
C GLY A 120 4.65 -0.17 2.97
N SER A 121 4.54 -1.51 2.85
CA SER A 121 5.65 -2.45 3.11
C SER A 121 6.83 -2.16 2.18
N PHE A 122 6.57 -2.01 0.87
CA PHE A 122 7.61 -1.69 -0.11
C PHE A 122 8.35 -0.39 0.23
N PHE A 123 7.64 0.69 0.54
CA PHE A 123 8.26 1.97 0.93
C PHE A 123 9.11 1.83 2.19
N ALA A 124 8.55 1.27 3.25
CA ALA A 124 9.24 1.14 4.53
C ALA A 124 10.50 0.26 4.42
N ARG A 125 10.39 -0.87 3.71
CA ARG A 125 11.52 -1.79 3.49
C ARG A 125 12.53 -1.23 2.50
N SER A 126 12.11 -0.49 1.48
CA SER A 126 13.03 0.17 0.53
C SER A 126 13.91 1.19 1.24
N ILE A 127 13.33 2.04 2.10
CA ILE A 127 14.08 3.02 2.89
C ILE A 127 15.17 2.32 3.72
N ARG A 128 14.83 1.21 4.39
CA ARG A 128 15.79 0.46 5.22
C ARG A 128 16.84 -0.27 4.39
N LEU A 129 16.44 -1.06 3.40
CA LEU A 129 17.36 -1.94 2.64
C LEU A 129 18.29 -1.15 1.72
N LEU A 130 17.79 -0.07 1.12
CA LEU A 130 18.58 0.84 0.30
C LEU A 130 19.28 1.93 1.13
N GLN A 131 19.09 1.93 2.46
CA GLN A 131 19.70 2.89 3.39
C GLN A 131 19.45 4.35 2.96
N VAL A 132 18.23 4.63 2.48
CA VAL A 132 17.84 5.97 2.06
C VAL A 132 17.69 6.84 3.30
N SER A 133 18.39 7.97 3.30
CA SER A 133 18.24 9.02 4.31
C SER A 133 17.80 10.30 3.62
N PHE A 134 17.08 11.14 4.35
CA PHE A 134 16.59 12.41 3.82
C PHE A 134 17.16 13.56 4.65
N GLU A 135 17.87 14.49 4.02
CA GLU A 135 18.53 15.59 4.73
C GLU A 135 17.63 16.83 4.93
N LYS A 136 16.70 17.08 4.01
CA LYS A 136 15.91 18.32 3.94
C LYS A 136 14.41 18.06 3.77
N LEU A 137 13.86 17.13 4.55
CA LEU A 137 12.41 16.91 4.53
C LEU A 137 11.68 18.19 4.98
N PRO A 138 10.53 18.51 4.37
CA PRO A 138 9.61 19.48 4.93
C PRO A 138 9.28 19.11 6.38
N SER A 139 8.84 20.10 7.16
CA SER A 139 8.41 19.82 8.54
C SER A 139 7.37 18.70 8.56
N PHE A 140 7.40 17.86 9.60
CA PHE A 140 6.45 16.75 9.73
C PHE A 140 5.00 17.24 9.65
N GLY A 141 4.71 18.41 10.24
CA GLY A 141 3.40 19.06 10.15
C GLY A 141 2.99 19.41 8.71
N SER A 142 3.90 19.97 7.90
CA SER A 142 3.63 20.27 6.49
C SER A 142 3.33 19.00 5.69
N MET A 143 4.11 17.93 5.89
CA MET A 143 3.89 16.64 5.22
C MET A 143 2.55 16.03 5.64
N LEU A 144 2.24 16.07 6.94
CA LEU A 144 1.00 15.52 7.49
C LEU A 144 -0.23 16.29 6.98
N LEU A 145 -0.18 17.62 6.95
CA LEU A 145 -1.26 18.45 6.41
C LEU A 145 -1.48 18.18 4.92
N LEU A 146 -0.41 18.11 4.12
CA LEU A 146 -0.54 17.79 2.70
C LEU A 146 -1.17 16.41 2.49
N ALA A 147 -0.72 15.39 3.23
CA ALA A 147 -1.28 14.04 3.16
C ALA A 147 -2.76 14.04 3.56
N PHE A 148 -3.11 14.71 4.66
CA PHE A 148 -4.48 14.82 5.16
C PHE A 148 -5.40 15.50 4.14
N PHE A 149 -5.04 16.69 3.65
CA PHE A 149 -5.86 17.39 2.66
C PHE A 149 -5.95 16.65 1.33
N SER A 150 -4.90 15.95 0.92
CA SER A 150 -4.94 15.09 -0.27
C SER A 150 -5.92 13.93 -0.11
N TYR A 151 -5.91 13.27 1.06
CA TYR A 151 -6.83 12.17 1.34
C TYR A 151 -8.29 12.66 1.40
N ILE A 152 -8.53 13.76 2.13
CA ILE A 152 -9.88 14.35 2.22
C ILE A 152 -10.37 14.84 0.87
N ASN A 153 -9.53 15.52 0.06
CA ASN A 153 -9.94 15.95 -1.27
C ASN A 153 -10.26 14.75 -2.17
N PHE A 154 -9.44 13.69 -2.13
CA PHE A 154 -9.68 12.48 -2.91
C PHE A 154 -11.01 11.79 -2.57
N MET A 155 -11.44 11.83 -1.30
CA MET A 155 -12.75 11.36 -0.84
C MET A 155 -13.88 12.33 -1.18
N SER A 156 -13.69 13.63 -0.94
CA SER A 156 -14.76 14.62 -1.05
C SER A 156 -15.00 15.14 -2.47
N LYS A 157 -14.16 14.81 -3.45
CA LYS A 157 -14.28 15.27 -4.86
C LYS A 157 -15.64 14.98 -5.53
N PHE A 158 -16.45 14.09 -4.97
CA PHE A 158 -17.81 13.81 -5.45
C PHE A 158 -18.82 14.89 -5.02
N PHE A 159 -18.47 15.71 -4.03
CA PHE A 159 -19.33 16.71 -3.41
C PHE A 159 -18.79 18.14 -3.52
N VAL A 160 -17.47 18.29 -3.62
CA VAL A 160 -16.79 19.59 -3.72
C VAL A 160 -15.84 19.60 -4.91
N PRO A 161 -15.45 20.80 -5.43
CA PRO A 161 -14.49 20.90 -6.51
C PRO A 161 -13.17 20.17 -6.20
N ASP A 162 -12.64 19.49 -7.22
CA ASP A 162 -11.39 18.76 -7.13
C ASP A 162 -10.18 19.72 -7.22
N ILE A 163 -9.50 19.91 -6.09
CA ILE A 163 -8.34 20.80 -5.97
C ILE A 163 -6.99 20.07 -6.08
N ARG A 164 -6.94 18.85 -6.61
CA ARG A 164 -5.70 18.04 -6.65
C ARG A 164 -4.51 18.76 -7.30
N TYR A 165 -4.74 19.58 -8.32
CA TYR A 165 -3.66 20.30 -8.99
C TYR A 165 -3.02 21.36 -8.09
N ILE A 166 -3.82 22.00 -7.23
CA ILE A 166 -3.31 22.92 -6.21
C ILE A 166 -2.49 22.15 -5.18
N LEU A 167 -2.98 21.00 -4.72
CA LEU A 167 -2.25 20.15 -3.79
C LEU A 167 -0.94 19.61 -4.40
N PHE A 168 -0.92 19.29 -5.69
CA PHE A 168 0.31 18.94 -6.41
C PHE A 168 1.28 20.11 -6.50
N ALA A 169 0.81 21.32 -6.79
CA ALA A 169 1.65 22.51 -6.78
C ALA A 169 2.25 22.77 -5.39
N ILE A 170 1.46 22.62 -4.32
CA ILE A 170 1.93 22.71 -2.94
C ILE A 170 2.98 21.63 -2.65
N SER A 171 2.74 20.38 -3.09
CA SER A 171 3.69 19.29 -2.95
C SER A 171 5.03 19.64 -3.60
N VAL A 172 5.02 20.06 -4.87
CA VAL A 172 6.25 20.49 -5.58
C VAL A 172 6.90 21.67 -4.89
N PHE A 173 6.15 22.62 -4.33
CA PHE A 173 6.72 23.76 -3.63
C PHE A 173 7.43 23.35 -2.33
N ILE A 174 6.79 22.52 -1.48
CA ILE A 174 7.41 22.09 -0.23
C ILE A 174 8.53 21.06 -0.47
N PHE A 175 8.39 20.20 -1.50
CA PHE A 175 9.37 19.18 -1.86
C PHE A 175 10.41 19.65 -2.91
N GLY A 176 10.30 20.86 -3.46
CA GLY A 176 11.17 21.30 -4.56
C GLY A 176 12.62 21.59 -4.15
N LYS A 177 12.92 21.59 -2.85
CA LYS A 177 14.25 21.92 -2.31
C LYS A 177 15.05 20.71 -1.81
N GLN A 178 14.62 19.47 -2.10
CA GLN A 178 15.33 18.29 -1.63
C GLN A 178 16.45 17.82 -2.56
N ASN A 179 17.58 17.51 -1.94
CA ASN A 179 18.62 16.67 -2.52
C ASN A 179 18.47 15.26 -1.92
N PHE A 180 18.38 14.24 -2.77
CA PHE A 180 18.48 12.84 -2.34
C PHE A 180 19.96 12.47 -2.26
N ILE A 181 20.42 11.94 -1.12
CA ILE A 181 21.76 11.38 -0.98
C ILE A 181 21.61 9.90 -0.66
N SER A 182 22.10 9.03 -1.54
CA SER A 182 22.32 7.63 -1.20
C SER A 182 23.78 7.48 -0.75
N ASN A 183 23.99 7.04 0.48
CA ASN A 183 25.32 6.68 0.99
C ASN A 183 25.77 5.32 0.45
#